data_AF-A0A916BAD9-F1
#
_entry.id   AF-A0A916BAD9-F1
#
_cell.length_a   1.000
_cell.length_b   1.000
_cell.length_c   1.000
_cell.angle_alpha   90.00
_cell.angle_beta   90.00
_cell.angle_gamma   90.00
#
_symmetry.space_group_name_H-M   'P 1'
#
loop_
_entity.id
_entity.type
_entity.pdbx_description
1 polymer ?
#
loop_
_entity_poly.entity_id
_entity_poly.type
_entity_poly.pdbx_seq_one_letter_code
_entity_poly.pdbx_strand_id
1 'polypeptide(L)'
;MLDIMHLGEEERSAYEWHIEEMRYQLSMDRSRFMDGHMEGEKKGMERGMEKGKKEGRIEAARIMKQAGEPMEKIMHYTQLTQKELEAL
;
A
#
# COMPACT_ATOMS: atom_id res chain seq x y z
N MET A 1 10.85 41.57 11.09
CA MET A 1 9.42 41.25 11.26
C MET A 1 8.68 42.18 10.32
N LEU A 2 7.90 41.66 9.36
CA LEU A 2 7.13 42.51 8.44
C LEU A 2 5.97 43.12 9.25
N ASP A 3 5.91 44.44 9.37
CA ASP A 3 4.89 45.10 10.19
C ASP A 3 3.63 45.33 9.36
N ILE A 4 2.74 44.33 9.36
CA ILE A 4 1.52 44.27 8.55
C ILE A 4 0.59 45.47 8.80
N MET A 5 0.72 46.14 9.96
CA MET A 5 -0.08 47.32 10.29
C MET A 5 0.27 48.58 9.50
N HIS A 6 1.40 48.59 8.77
CA HIS A 6 1.86 49.71 7.95
C HIS A 6 1.63 49.53 6.44
N LEU A 7 0.97 48.44 6.02
CA LEU A 7 0.66 48.15 4.62
C LEU A 7 -0.61 48.88 4.16
N GLY A 8 -0.66 49.27 2.88
CA GLY A 8 -1.91 49.71 2.25
C GLY A 8 -2.94 48.58 2.18
N GLU A 9 -4.21 48.92 2.02
CA GLU A 9 -5.32 47.94 1.99
C GLU A 9 -5.14 46.87 0.90
N GLU A 10 -4.66 47.28 -0.29
CA GLU A 10 -4.36 46.37 -1.40
C GLU A 10 -3.18 45.44 -1.09
N GLU A 11 -2.11 45.96 -0.50
CA GLU A 11 -0.91 45.19 -0.15
C GLU A 11 -1.21 44.16 0.96
N ARG A 12 -2.03 44.56 1.94
CA ARG A 12 -2.52 43.66 2.99
C ARG A 12 -3.39 42.55 2.41
N SER A 13 -4.30 42.88 1.49
CA SER A 13 -5.15 41.90 0.82
C SER A 13 -4.30 40.91 0.02
N ALA A 14 -3.33 41.38 -0.76
CA ALA A 14 -2.41 40.52 -1.51
C ALA A 14 -1.58 39.59 -0.60
N TYR A 15 -1.13 40.09 0.55
CA TYR A 15 -0.43 39.29 1.55
C TYR A 15 -1.33 38.20 2.15
N GLU A 16 -2.56 38.55 2.55
CA GLU A 16 -3.53 37.58 3.09
C GLU A 16 -3.87 36.49 2.07
N TRP A 17 -4.10 36.86 0.81
CA TRP A 17 -4.30 35.91 -0.29
C TRP A 17 -3.11 34.98 -0.49
N HIS A 18 -1.88 35.51 -0.47
CA HIS A 18 -0.69 34.68 -0.59
C HIS A 18 -0.56 33.68 0.56
N ILE A 19 -0.83 34.11 1.79
CA ILE A 19 -0.82 33.21 2.95
C ILE A 19 -1.90 32.13 2.82
N GLU A 20 -3.09 32.48 2.33
CA GLU A 20 -4.16 31.50 2.15
C GLU A 20 -3.84 30.48 1.03
N GLU A 21 -3.29 30.93 -0.09
CA GLU A 21 -2.82 30.04 -1.16
C GLU A 21 -1.75 29.07 -0.64
N MET A 22 -0.77 29.58 0.13
CA MET A 22 0.25 28.75 0.75
C MET A 22 -0.33 27.71 1.70
N ARG A 23 -1.34 28.09 2.52
CA ARG A 23 -2.04 27.15 3.41
C ARG A 23 -2.82 26.11 2.63
N TYR A 24 -3.48 26.51 1.56
CA TYR A 24 -4.24 25.61 0.70
C TYR A 24 -3.32 24.57 0.06
N GLN A 25 -2.19 24.97 -0.52
CA GLN A 25 -1.21 24.05 -1.10
C GLN A 25 -0.65 23.08 -0.04
N LEU A 26 -0.29 23.58 1.14
CA LEU A 26 0.18 22.73 2.25
C LEU A 26 -0.87 21.71 2.70
N SER A 27 -2.14 22.10 2.71
CA SER A 27 -3.26 21.20 3.03
C SER A 27 -3.42 20.12 1.96
N MET A 28 -3.39 20.50 0.69
CA MET A 28 -3.46 19.55 -0.43
C MET A 28 -2.32 18.54 -0.39
N ASP A 29 -1.08 19.00 -0.17
CA ASP A 29 0.10 18.14 -0.14
C ASP A 29 0.06 17.17 1.05
N ARG A 30 -0.42 17.63 2.20
CA ARG A 30 -0.66 16.75 3.36
C ARG A 30 -1.70 15.68 3.02
N SER A 31 -2.81 16.05 2.38
CA SER A 31 -3.84 15.09 1.98
C SER A 31 -3.28 14.06 1.01
N ARG A 32 -2.59 14.51 -0.05
CA ARG A 32 -1.96 13.64 -1.05
C ARG A 32 -0.97 12.66 -0.43
N PHE A 33 -0.15 13.13 0.50
CA PHE A 33 0.79 12.29 1.22
C PHE A 33 0.06 11.20 2.03
N MET A 34 -0.97 11.59 2.78
CA MET A 34 -1.77 10.66 3.57
C MET A 34 -2.48 9.63 2.70
N ASP A 35 -3.10 10.04 1.61
CA ASP A 35 -3.77 9.14 0.66
C ASP A 35 -2.79 8.15 0.04
N GLY A 36 -1.64 8.64 -0.42
CA GLY A 36 -0.59 7.80 -0.98
C GLY A 36 -0.01 6.80 0.03
N HIS A 37 0.17 7.23 1.29
CA HIS A 37 0.64 6.36 2.36
C HIS A 37 -0.38 5.26 2.67
N MET A 38 -1.65 5.60 2.86
CA MET A 38 -2.73 4.65 3.13
C MET A 38 -2.91 3.65 1.97
N GLU A 39 -2.88 4.13 0.72
CA GLU A 39 -2.96 3.25 -0.45
C GLU A 39 -1.74 2.31 -0.54
N GLY A 40 -0.55 2.83 -0.23
CA GLY A 40 0.69 2.05 -0.16
C GLY A 40 0.63 0.94 0.88
N GLU A 41 0.20 1.25 2.11
CA GLU A 41 0.01 0.25 3.17
C GLU A 41 -1.02 -0.81 2.79
N LYS A 42 -2.18 -0.39 2.26
CA LYS A 42 -3.24 -1.31 1.82
C LYS A 42 -2.74 -2.27 0.75
N LYS A 43 -2.11 -1.75 -0.32
CA LYS A 43 -1.55 -2.56 -1.41
C LYS A 43 -0.44 -3.49 -0.90
N GLY A 44 0.41 -2.99 0.01
CA GLY A 44 1.47 -3.77 0.64
C GLY A 44 0.92 -4.96 1.43
N MET A 45 -0.08 -4.72 2.27
CA MET A 45 -0.73 -5.74 3.07
C MET A 45 -1.43 -6.80 2.20
N GLU A 46 -2.18 -6.37 1.18
CA GLU A 46 -2.87 -7.27 0.25
C GLU A 46 -1.89 -8.19 -0.49
N ARG A 47 -0.83 -7.60 -1.09
CA ARG A 47 0.23 -8.36 -1.78
C ARG A 47 0.96 -9.30 -0.83
N GLY A 48 1.27 -8.85 0.38
CA GLY A 48 1.93 -9.65 1.40
C GLY A 48 1.10 -10.87 1.79
N MET A 49 -0.20 -10.68 2.01
CA MET A 49 -1.12 -11.76 2.37
C MET A 49 -1.29 -12.78 1.24
N GLU A 50 -1.43 -12.32 -0.01
CA GLU A 50 -1.52 -13.21 -1.17
C GLU A 50 -0.23 -14.02 -1.35
N LYS A 51 0.92 -13.35 -1.30
CA LYS A 51 2.23 -14.01 -1.40
C LYS A 51 2.43 -15.03 -0.28
N GLY A 52 2.15 -14.67 0.97
CA GLY A 52 2.28 -15.56 2.11
C GLY A 52 1.36 -16.79 2.01
N LYS A 53 0.10 -16.61 1.58
CA LYS A 53 -0.80 -17.75 1.33
C LYS A 53 -0.26 -18.68 0.25
N LYS A 54 0.28 -18.15 -0.85
CA LYS A 54 0.83 -18.95 -1.94
C LYS A 54 2.09 -19.71 -1.50
N GLU A 55 3.02 -19.03 -0.83
CA GLU A 55 4.23 -19.64 -0.29
C GLU A 55 3.91 -20.73 0.74
N GLY A 56 2.93 -20.49 1.63
CA GLY A 56 2.48 -21.49 2.59
C GLY A 56 1.88 -22.74 1.94
N ARG A 57 1.10 -22.59 0.86
CA ARG A 57 0.55 -23.72 0.09
C ARG A 57 1.65 -24.54 -0.58
N ILE A 58 2.65 -23.85 -1.16
CA ILE A 58 3.81 -24.50 -1.79
C ILE A 58 4.63 -25.27 -0.75
N GLU A 59 4.88 -24.69 0.41
CA GLU A 59 5.67 -25.34 1.45
C GLU A 59 4.94 -26.57 2.01
N ALA A 60 3.64 -26.46 2.28
CA ALA A 60 2.81 -27.60 2.66
C ALA A 60 2.86 -28.71 1.61
N ALA A 61 2.77 -28.36 0.32
CA ALA A 61 2.87 -29.33 -0.77
C ALA A 61 4.21 -30.06 -0.80
N ARG A 62 5.32 -29.35 -0.59
CA ARG A 62 6.66 -29.96 -0.51
C ARG A 62 6.76 -30.96 0.62
N ILE A 63 6.29 -30.59 1.82
CA ILE A 63 6.30 -31.47 2.99
C ILE A 63 5.47 -32.73 2.72
N MET A 64 4.26 -32.57 2.16
CA MET A 64 3.40 -33.71 1.82
C MET A 64 4.02 -34.62 0.75
N LYS A 65 4.66 -34.04 -0.27
CA LYS A 65 5.36 -34.78 -1.33
C LYS A 65 6.54 -35.59 -0.76
N GLN A 66 7.31 -34.98 0.15
CA GLN A 66 8.39 -35.67 0.87
C GLN A 66 7.88 -36.80 1.78
N ALA A 67 6.69 -36.62 2.36
CA ALA A 67 6.02 -37.66 3.15
C ALA A 67 5.41 -38.80 2.29
N GLY A 68 5.48 -38.70 0.95
CA GLY A 68 4.94 -39.71 0.03
C GLY A 68 3.42 -39.68 -0.09
N GLU A 69 2.78 -38.56 0.25
CA GLU A 69 1.32 -38.42 0.14
C GLU A 69 0.86 -38.46 -1.33
N PRO A 70 -0.31 -39.07 -1.64
CA PRO A 70 -0.83 -39.12 -3.00
C PRO A 70 -1.07 -37.74 -3.59
N MET A 71 -0.80 -37.58 -4.89
CA MET A 71 -0.91 -36.29 -5.58
C MET A 71 -2.32 -35.67 -5.46
N GLU A 72 -3.37 -36.48 -5.57
CA GLU A 72 -4.77 -36.04 -5.41
C GLU A 72 -5.02 -35.43 -4.03
N LYS A 73 -4.43 -36.01 -2.97
CA LYS A 73 -4.53 -35.51 -1.61
C LYS A 73 -3.79 -34.18 -1.47
N ILE A 74 -2.59 -34.08 -2.03
CA ILE A 74 -1.81 -32.83 -2.02
C ILE A 74 -2.58 -31.72 -2.73
N MET A 75 -3.14 -31.97 -3.91
CA MET A 75 -3.97 -31.01 -4.65
C MET A 75 -5.18 -30.55 -3.84
N HIS A 76 -5.90 -31.49 -3.21
CA HIS A 76 -7.09 -31.18 -2.43
C HIS A 76 -6.78 -30.23 -1.25
N TYR A 77 -5.71 -30.47 -0.49
CA TYR A 77 -5.40 -29.66 0.69
C TYR A 77 -4.65 -28.36 0.39
N THR A 78 -3.74 -28.38 -0.59
CA THR A 78 -2.92 -27.20 -0.92
C THR A 78 -3.60 -26.28 -1.93
N GLN A 79 -4.66 -26.77 -2.59
CA GLN A 79 -5.37 -26.09 -3.68
C GLN A 79 -4.44 -25.71 -4.84
N LEU A 80 -3.31 -26.41 -4.99
CA LEU A 80 -2.41 -26.27 -6.12
C LEU A 80 -2.85 -27.19 -7.25
N THR A 81 -2.64 -26.73 -8.47
CA THR A 81 -2.89 -27.53 -9.67
C THR A 81 -1.83 -28.62 -9.82
N GLN A 82 -2.16 -29.69 -10.55
CA GLN A 82 -1.21 -30.76 -10.86
C GLN A 82 0.08 -30.21 -11.48
N LYS A 83 -0.05 -29.29 -12.45
CA LYS A 83 1.09 -28.64 -13.11
C LYS A 83 1.98 -27.87 -12.14
N GLU A 84 1.40 -27.18 -11.16
CA GLU A 84 2.18 -26.50 -10.13
C GLU A 84 2.93 -27.49 -9.25
N LEU A 85 2.31 -28.61 -8.85
CA LEU A 85 2.93 -29.64 -8.03
C LEU A 85 4.01 -30.46 -8.75
N GLU A 86 3.86 -30.66 -10.05
CA GLU A 86 4.88 -31.29 -10.91
C GLU A 86 6.12 -30.41 -11.06
N ALA A 87 5.96 -29.08 -10.98
CA ALA A 87 7.05 -28.11 -11.03
C ALA A 87 7.73 -27.85 -9.66
N LEU A 88 7.20 -28.40 -8.56
CA LEU A 88 7.79 -28.34 -7.21
C LEU A 88 8.82 -29.43 -6.96
#